data_AF-A0A7V2S4V4-F1
#
_entry.id   AF-A0A7V2S4V4-F1
#
_cell.length_a   1.000
_cell.length_b   1.000
_cell.length_c   1.000
_cell.angle_alpha   90.00
_cell.angle_beta   90.00
_cell.angle_gamma   90.00
#
_symmetry.space_group_name_H-M   'P 1'
#
loop_
_entity.id
_entity.type
_entity.pdbx_description
1 polymer ?
#
loop_
_entity_poly.entity_id
_entity_poly.type
_entity_poly.pdbx_seq_one_letter_code
_entity_poly.pdbx_strand_id
1 'polypeptide(L)'
;EEIQEGIKHGVRKVNIDTDLRMASTGAIRRYMAENPKAFDPRKYLQAATDAMSSICKARYEAFGAAGNASKIKPITLEAMTARYAAGELDPRIL
;
A
#
# COMPACT_ATOMS: atom_id res chain seq x y z
N GLU A 1 10.03 5.65 11.53
CA GLU A 1 11.12 5.03 12.30
C GLU A 1 10.63 3.78 13.02
N GLU A 2 9.69 3.86 13.96
CA GLU A 2 9.17 2.67 14.68
C GLU A 2 8.64 1.54 13.78
N ILE A 3 7.89 1.88 12.72
CA ILE A 3 7.41 0.86 11.77
C ILE A 3 8.58 0.15 11.09
N GLN A 4 9.65 0.87 10.76
CA GLN A 4 10.84 0.29 10.13
C GLN A 4 11.61 -0.58 11.11
N GLU A 5 11.64 -0.21 12.39
CA GLU A 5 12.20 -1.06 13.44
C GLU A 5 11.38 -2.36 13.57
N GLY A 6 10.05 -2.28 13.63
CA GLY A 6 9.18 -3.46 13.61
C GLY A 6 9.42 -4.37 12.40
N ILE A 7 9.74 -3.81 11.23
CA ILE A 7 10.10 -4.57 10.02
C ILE A 7 11.42 -5.34 10.21
N LYS A 8 12.40 -4.78 10.92
CA LYS A 8 13.65 -5.50 11.26
C LYS A 8 13.37 -6.69 12.18
N HIS A 9 12.35 -6.60 13.02
CA HIS A 9 11.93 -7.65 13.97
C HIS A 9 10.83 -8.59 13.45
N GLY A 10 10.50 -8.56 12.16
CA GLY A 10 9.64 -9.58 11.55
C GLY A 10 8.25 -9.12 11.10
N VAL A 11 7.88 -7.84 11.25
CA VAL A 11 6.65 -7.33 10.65
C VAL A 11 6.77 -7.36 9.12
N ARG A 12 5.83 -8.05 8.45
CA ARG A 12 5.80 -8.19 6.97
C ARG A 12 4.55 -7.62 6.29
N LYS A 13 3.56 -7.14 7.06
CA LYS A 13 2.35 -6.47 6.56
C LYS A 13 2.02 -5.28 7.45
N VAL A 14 1.93 -4.08 6.86
CA VAL A 14 1.59 -2.83 7.56
C VAL A 14 0.27 -2.29 7.02
N ASN A 15 -0.70 -2.05 7.90
CA ASN A 15 -2.01 -1.53 7.51
C ASN A 15 -1.99 0.00 7.56
N ILE A 16 -2.42 0.66 6.48
CA ILE A 16 -2.49 2.12 6.37
C ILE A 16 -3.81 2.48 5.69
N ASP A 17 -4.64 3.29 6.37
CA ASP A 17 -5.95 3.73 5.85
C ASP A 17 -6.16 5.22 6.15
N THR A 18 -6.06 5.63 7.42
CA THR A 18 -6.28 7.01 7.85
C THR A 18 -5.45 8.04 7.08
N ASP A 19 -4.16 7.76 6.83
CA ASP A 19 -3.28 8.63 6.02
C ASP A 19 -3.87 8.91 4.63
N LEU A 20 -4.42 7.88 3.98
CA LEU A 20 -5.00 8.00 2.63
C LEU A 20 -6.29 8.80 2.65
N ARG A 21 -7.13 8.59 3.67
CA ARG A 21 -8.37 9.38 3.86
C ARG A 21 -8.07 10.86 4.06
N MET A 22 -7.06 11.17 4.89
CA MET A 22 -6.63 12.54 5.15
C MET A 22 -6.05 13.20 3.89
N ALA A 23 -5.20 12.50 3.15
CA ALA A 23 -4.61 13.01 1.91
C ALA A 23 -5.66 13.28 0.82
N SER A 24 -6.57 12.32 0.60
CA SER A 24 -7.68 12.48 -0.34
C SER A 24 -8.55 13.68 0.03
N THR A 25 -9.00 13.76 1.29
CA THR A 25 -9.86 14.85 1.77
C THR A 25 -9.16 16.22 1.65
N GLY A 26 -7.89 16.29 2.05
CA GLY A 26 -7.11 17.53 1.96
C GLY A 26 -6.90 17.99 0.52
N ALA A 27 -6.58 17.06 -0.39
CA ALA A 27 -6.39 17.36 -1.81
C ALA A 27 -7.68 17.86 -2.47
N ILE A 28 -8.82 17.23 -2.19
CA ILE A 28 -10.13 17.66 -2.69
C ILE A 28 -10.47 19.05 -2.17
N ARG A 29 -10.32 19.29 -0.86
CA ARG A 29 -10.60 20.60 -0.24
C ARG A 29 -9.77 21.71 -0.88
N ARG A 30 -8.47 21.48 -1.07
CA ARG A 30 -7.58 22.43 -1.73
C ARG A 30 -8.00 22.68 -3.18
N TYR A 31 -8.24 21.62 -3.95
CA TYR A 31 -8.67 21.75 -5.35
C TYR A 31 -9.94 22.59 -5.50
N MET A 32 -10.95 22.32 -4.67
CA MET A 32 -12.23 23.04 -4.70
C MET A 32 -12.08 24.52 -4.28
N ALA A 33 -11.23 24.80 -3.28
CA ALA A 33 -10.95 26.18 -2.87
C ALA A 33 -10.23 26.98 -3.96
N GLU A 34 -9.28 26.36 -4.67
CA GLU A 34 -8.53 26.99 -5.77
C GLU A 34 -9.36 27.08 -7.06
N ASN A 35 -10.37 26.22 -7.23
CA ASN A 35 -11.18 26.13 -8.45
C ASN A 35 -12.70 26.20 -8.12
N PRO A 36 -13.23 27.35 -7.66
CA PRO A 36 -14.60 27.45 -7.13
C PRO A 36 -15.71 27.18 -8.16
N LYS A 37 -15.39 27.22 -9.47
CA LYS A 37 -16.32 26.88 -10.56
C LYS A 37 -16.23 25.42 -11.01
N ALA A 38 -15.27 24.66 -10.50
CA ALA A 38 -15.10 23.26 -10.86
C ALA A 38 -16.20 22.42 -10.22
N PHE A 39 -16.91 21.66 -11.05
CA PHE A 39 -17.97 20.76 -10.62
C PHE A 39 -17.74 19.31 -11.10
N ASP A 40 -16.82 19.11 -12.05
CA ASP A 40 -16.52 17.81 -12.63
C ASP A 40 -15.77 16.93 -11.61
N PRO A 41 -16.38 15.81 -11.16
CA PRO A 41 -15.78 14.93 -10.17
C PRO A 41 -14.40 14.41 -10.53
N ARG A 42 -14.17 14.17 -11.83
CA ARG A 42 -12.93 13.57 -12.30
C ARG A 42 -11.73 14.44 -11.96
N LYS A 43 -11.89 15.77 -11.91
CA LYS A 43 -10.76 16.68 -11.68
C LYS A 43 -10.30 16.68 -10.23
N TYR A 44 -11.22 16.80 -9.27
CA TYR A 44 -10.83 16.77 -7.85
C TYR A 44 -10.53 15.35 -7.36
N LEU A 45 -11.14 14.31 -7.96
CA LEU A 45 -10.77 12.92 -7.68
C LEU A 45 -9.39 12.58 -8.23
N GLN A 46 -8.97 13.14 -9.36
CA GLN A 46 -7.59 13.00 -9.83
C GLN A 46 -6.60 13.58 -8.81
N ALA A 47 -6.86 14.78 -8.29
CA ALA A 47 -6.02 15.39 -7.25
C ALA A 47 -5.94 14.52 -5.99
N ALA A 48 -7.05 13.87 -5.59
CA ALA A 48 -7.06 12.89 -4.50
C ALA A 48 -6.20 11.66 -4.81
N THR A 49 -6.34 11.08 -6.00
CA THR A 49 -5.55 9.92 -6.45
C THR A 49 -4.06 10.23 -6.45
N ASP A 50 -3.65 11.40 -6.95
CA ASP A 50 -2.24 11.81 -7.00
C ASP A 50 -1.66 11.96 -5.58
N ALA A 51 -2.42 12.56 -4.67
CA ALA A 51 -2.03 12.71 -3.27
C ALA A 51 -1.89 11.35 -2.55
N MET A 52 -2.86 10.45 -2.72
CA MET A 52 -2.79 9.10 -2.14
C MET A 52 -1.65 8.28 -2.74
N SER A 53 -1.44 8.36 -4.07
CA SER A 53 -0.36 7.67 -4.77
C SER A 53 1.01 8.08 -4.24
N SER A 54 1.19 9.38 -3.97
CA SER A 54 2.42 9.92 -3.38
C SER A 54 2.70 9.34 -1.98
N ILE A 55 1.67 9.18 -1.15
CA ILE A 55 1.81 8.50 0.16
C ILE A 55 2.19 7.04 -0.04
N CYS A 56 1.48 6.30 -0.88
CA CYS A 56 1.78 4.89 -1.15
C CYS A 56 3.22 4.69 -1.61
N LYS A 57 3.70 5.54 -2.54
CA LYS A 57 5.09 5.51 -3.02
C LYS A 57 6.09 5.69 -1.87
N ALA A 58 5.91 6.73 -1.06
CA ALA A 58 6.79 6.99 0.07
C ALA A 58 6.80 5.84 1.08
N ARG A 59 5.65 5.17 1.31
CA ARG A 59 5.57 3.99 2.18
C ARG A 59 6.28 2.78 1.58
N TYR A 60 6.10 2.50 0.29
CA TYR A 60 6.80 1.40 -0.38
C TYR A 60 8.32 1.57 -0.36
N GLU A 61 8.81 2.80 -0.54
CA GLU A 61 10.24 3.13 -0.43
C GLU A 61 10.73 2.94 1.01
N ALA A 62 10.04 3.54 1.99
CA ALA A 62 10.43 3.48 3.40
C ALA A 62 10.39 2.06 3.98
N PHE A 63 9.50 1.19 3.49
CA PHE A 63 9.37 -0.20 3.95
C PHE A 63 10.26 -1.18 3.17
N GLY A 64 11.07 -0.68 2.23
CA GLY A 64 11.98 -1.51 1.42
C GLY A 64 11.26 -2.45 0.45
N ALA A 65 10.00 -2.16 0.11
CA ALA A 65 9.21 -2.96 -0.83
C ALA A 65 9.43 -2.56 -2.31
N ALA A 66 9.87 -1.32 -2.56
CA ALA A 66 10.17 -0.82 -3.90
C ALA A 66 11.19 -1.71 -4.62
N GLY A 67 10.93 -2.04 -5.90
CA GLY A 67 11.81 -2.86 -6.73
C GLY A 67 11.76 -4.37 -6.49
N ASN A 68 10.94 -4.88 -5.55
CA ASN A 68 10.85 -6.31 -5.31
C ASN A 68 9.80 -7.04 -6.16
N ALA A 69 8.90 -6.32 -6.82
CA ALA A 69 7.79 -6.92 -7.58
C ALA A 69 8.27 -7.90 -8.66
N SER A 70 9.30 -7.54 -9.43
CA SER A 70 9.85 -8.38 -10.50
C SER A 70 10.60 -9.63 -10.01
N LYS A 71 10.93 -9.70 -8.71
CA LYS A 71 11.61 -10.86 -8.11
C LYS A 71 10.63 -11.98 -7.73
N ILE A 72 9.34 -11.69 -7.69
CA ILE A 72 8.30 -12.63 -7.28
C ILE A 72 7.85 -13.43 -8.50
N LYS A 73 7.90 -14.76 -8.39
CA LYS A 73 7.21 -15.66 -9.32
C LYS A 73 5.87 -16.03 -8.70
N PRO A 74 4.73 -15.52 -9.22
CA PRO A 74 3.43 -15.89 -8.70
C PRO A 74 3.19 -17.38 -8.88
N ILE A 75 2.55 -17.99 -7.89
CA ILE A 75 2.06 -19.38 -7.95
C ILE A 75 0.55 -19.38 -7.79
N THR A 76 -0.12 -20.35 -8.41
CA THR A 76 -1.57 -20.43 -8.37
C THR A 76 -2.05 -20.88 -7.00
N LEU A 77 -3.35 -20.72 -6.75
CA LEU A 77 -3.95 -21.16 -5.49
C LEU A 77 -3.93 -22.69 -5.37
N GLU A 78 -4.12 -23.43 -6.47
CA GLU A 78 -4.06 -24.90 -6.48
C GLU A 78 -2.65 -25.39 -6.12
N ALA A 79 -1.61 -24.75 -6.66
CA ALA A 79 -0.23 -25.05 -6.30
C ALA A 79 0.04 -24.75 -4.81
N MET A 80 -0.49 -23.65 -4.27
CA MET A 80 -0.41 -23.34 -2.84
C MET A 80 -1.12 -24.39 -1.98
N THR A 81 -2.32 -24.83 -2.37
CA THR A 81 -3.07 -25.88 -1.68
C THR A 81 -2.28 -27.18 -1.60
N ALA A 82 -1.64 -27.60 -2.70
CA ALA A 82 -0.79 -28.80 -2.72
C ALA A 82 0.40 -28.69 -1.73
N ARG A 83 1.05 -27.52 -1.66
CA ARG A 83 2.16 -27.27 -0.72
C ARG A 83 1.75 -27.33 0.74
N TYR A 84 0.56 -26.82 1.07
CA TYR A 84 -0.03 -26.97 2.41
C TYR A 84 -0.33 -28.43 2.72
N ALA A 85 -0.96 -29.17 1.80
CA ALA A 85 -1.29 -30.59 1.99
C ALA A 85 -0.04 -31.47 2.18
N ALA A 86 1.09 -31.08 1.59
CA ALA A 86 2.38 -31.75 1.74
C ALA A 86 3.14 -31.37 3.04
N GLY A 87 2.64 -30.44 3.86
CA GLY A 87 3.31 -29.97 5.08
C GLY A 87 4.52 -29.05 4.83
N GLU A 88 4.75 -28.59 3.59
CA GLU A 88 5.94 -27.77 3.25
C GLU A 88 5.95 -26.40 3.94
N LEU A 89 4.78 -25.92 4.35
CA LEU A 89 4.56 -24.59 4.93
C LEU A 89 4.27 -24.63 6.43
N ASP A 90 4.48 -25.79 7.07
CA ASP A 90 4.27 -25.93 8.50
C ASP A 90 5.21 -25.01 9.30
N PRO A 91 4.73 -24.44 10.43
CA PRO A 91 5.56 -23.59 11.27
C PRO A 91 6.82 -24.33 11.73
N ARG A 92 7.98 -23.76 11.42
CA ARG A 92 9.25 -24.23 11.98
C ARG A 92 9.42 -23.56 13.33
N ILE A 93 9.12 -24.30 14.40
CA ILE A 93 9.43 -23.87 15.76
C ILE A 93 10.94 -24.08 15.93
N LEU A 94 11.69 -22.98 15.99
CA LEU A 94 13.10 -22.96 16.36
C LEU A 94 13.24 -22.84 17.88
#